data_AF-A0A8H5MXV6-F1
#
_entry.id   AF-A0A8H5MXV6-F1
#
_cell.length_a   1.000
_cell.length_b   1.000
_cell.length_c   1.000
_cell.angle_alpha   90.00
_cell.angle_beta   90.00
_cell.angle_gamma   90.00
#
_symmetry.space_group_name_H-M   'P 1'
#
loop_
_entity.id
_entity.type
_entity.pdbx_description
1 polymer ?
#
loop_
_entity_poly.entity_id
_entity_poly.type
_entity_poly.pdbx_seq_one_letter_code
_entity_poly.pdbx_strand_id
1 'polypeptide(L)'
;MNTSTLPTFPPPADVEMSLDDDDEQDSPHQDYRELLNDERCVNLLDQGACHDHPDNTTPDNHLIWQANIKRCDKRVEALCTEINSRLYGESPRPLPQVIAVQDMCYKQAFHGIPGYHVWYLSDGQFTEADYEPDAQHKIAINVSQPWLPPTSITAQQANPRLAGAHESLSDLREIAFANEDTAIMAKSALLCISNTLSSVQTMVTEVLGACSDAPSELISAKKAFSSVQKSIRTGVNSLSDKSFQFKAVPKMHSVGFYVHNSIPTTSWRVKTCKGANRELLATLEIASLDAATATKPLVIHNVYNHLNKLKVDSLLSYMDSCSDHSILLGDFNYHHQDWNGNERTETSTSGKKFAEGVKAHNYIQKTKKGAITYSNSKDTSKRSSTIDLTFAKESISNSVGCCEVLQVPGFESDHRVIETSVKRTVKREAKTMPCWHKITPSKFQHHLKPRLPPLDSPLDNEDQ
;
A
#
# COMPACT_ATOMS: atom_id res chain seq x y z
N MET A 1 -2.83 -82.43 -11.45
CA MET A 1 -1.61 -82.28 -12.25
C MET A 1 -1.94 -81.50 -13.50
N ASN A 2 -1.67 -80.20 -13.50
CA ASN A 2 -1.29 -79.43 -14.68
C ASN A 2 -0.82 -78.05 -14.23
N THR A 3 0.31 -77.65 -14.78
CA THR A 3 1.13 -76.47 -14.51
C THR A 3 0.52 -75.20 -15.09
N SER A 4 0.50 -74.12 -14.32
CA SER A 4 0.37 -72.75 -14.83
C SER A 4 1.43 -71.88 -14.16
N THR A 5 2.34 -71.39 -14.99
CA THR A 5 3.45 -70.46 -14.67
C THR A 5 2.93 -69.03 -14.57
N LEU A 6 3.18 -68.37 -13.45
CA LEU A 6 3.03 -66.91 -13.28
C LEU A 6 4.37 -66.21 -13.55
N PRO A 7 4.38 -65.05 -14.22
CA PRO A 7 5.60 -64.28 -14.44
C PRO A 7 5.97 -63.42 -13.22
N THR A 8 7.24 -63.45 -12.85
CA THR A 8 7.90 -62.55 -11.90
C THR A 8 8.06 -61.14 -12.48
N PHE A 9 7.59 -60.13 -11.75
CA PHE A 9 7.91 -58.72 -12.02
C PHE A 9 9.24 -58.32 -11.38
N PRO A 10 10.06 -57.47 -12.01
CA PRO A 10 11.22 -56.86 -11.37
C PRO A 10 10.79 -55.72 -10.42
N PRO A 11 11.60 -55.40 -9.39
CA PRO A 11 11.32 -54.28 -8.50
C PRO A 11 11.49 -52.94 -9.26
N PRO A 12 10.77 -51.88 -8.85
CA PRO A 12 10.85 -50.59 -9.51
C PRO A 12 12.23 -49.95 -9.29
N ALA A 13 12.75 -49.33 -10.35
CA ALA A 13 13.98 -48.57 -10.32
C ALA A 13 13.81 -47.30 -9.46
N ASP A 14 14.79 -47.06 -8.58
CA ASP A 14 14.94 -45.81 -7.85
C ASP A 14 15.17 -44.66 -8.85
N VAL A 15 14.16 -43.81 -9.01
CA VAL A 15 14.28 -42.55 -9.72
C VAL A 15 14.65 -41.49 -8.67
N GLU A 16 15.94 -41.19 -8.56
CA GLU A 16 16.39 -39.94 -7.94
C GLU A 16 15.86 -38.77 -8.80
N MET A 17 14.79 -38.14 -8.35
CA MET A 17 14.38 -36.84 -8.86
C MET A 17 15.23 -35.77 -8.17
N SER A 18 16.17 -35.19 -8.91
CA SER A 18 16.83 -33.94 -8.52
C SER A 18 15.79 -32.82 -8.48
N LEU A 19 15.51 -32.33 -7.27
CA LEU A 19 14.80 -31.07 -7.05
C LEU A 19 15.82 -29.94 -7.26
N ASP A 20 16.04 -29.58 -8.52
CA ASP A 20 16.64 -28.30 -8.85
C ASP A 20 15.51 -27.26 -8.83
N ASP A 21 15.30 -26.68 -7.65
CA ASP A 21 14.46 -25.50 -7.44
C ASP A 21 15.16 -24.29 -8.08
N ASP A 22 14.92 -24.10 -9.38
CA ASP A 22 15.18 -22.81 -10.06
C ASP A 22 14.09 -21.81 -9.61
N ASP A 23 14.21 -21.35 -8.35
CA ASP A 23 13.56 -20.13 -7.87
C ASP A 23 14.24 -18.95 -8.60
N GLU A 24 13.65 -18.56 -9.73
CA GLU A 24 13.92 -17.28 -10.37
C GLU A 24 13.50 -16.17 -9.38
N GLN A 25 14.45 -15.76 -8.53
CA GLN A 25 14.28 -14.67 -7.59
C GLN A 25 14.22 -13.36 -8.37
N ASP A 26 13.03 -13.01 -8.83
CA ASP A 26 12.71 -11.62 -9.18
C ASP A 26 12.92 -10.76 -7.92
N SER A 27 13.97 -9.94 -7.96
CA SER A 27 14.38 -9.10 -6.84
C SER A 27 13.24 -8.13 -6.45
N PRO A 28 12.71 -8.18 -5.21
CA PRO A 28 11.53 -7.41 -4.79
C PRO A 28 11.77 -5.90 -4.67
N HIS A 29 12.99 -5.42 -4.93
CA HIS A 29 13.35 -4.00 -4.81
C HIS A 29 13.40 -3.24 -6.14
N GLN A 30 13.28 -3.92 -7.29
CA GLN A 30 13.25 -3.25 -8.59
C GLN A 30 11.88 -2.60 -8.87
N ASP A 31 10.82 -3.12 -8.25
CA ASP A 31 9.43 -2.71 -8.48
C ASP A 31 9.09 -1.30 -7.95
N TYR A 32 9.86 -0.78 -6.99
CA TYR A 32 9.63 0.56 -6.45
C TYR A 32 10.13 1.70 -7.35
N ARG A 33 11.13 1.44 -8.21
CA ARG A 33 11.78 2.49 -9.00
C ARG A 33 11.03 2.82 -10.29
N GLU A 34 10.31 1.86 -10.87
CA GLU A 34 9.57 2.09 -12.12
C GLU A 34 8.22 2.81 -11.88
N LEU A 35 7.70 2.83 -10.64
CA LEU A 35 6.37 3.35 -10.32
C LEU A 35 6.35 4.78 -9.75
N LEU A 36 7.50 5.40 -9.45
CA LEU A 36 7.55 6.80 -8.99
C LEU A 36 7.19 7.82 -10.11
N ASN A 37 7.08 7.38 -11.36
CA ASN A 37 6.92 8.24 -12.54
C ASN A 37 5.63 8.02 -13.36
N ASP A 38 4.68 7.18 -12.92
CA ASP A 38 3.61 6.71 -13.83
C ASP A 38 2.30 7.51 -13.70
N GLU A 39 2.29 8.74 -14.25
CA GLU A 39 1.10 9.64 -14.30
C GLU A 39 -0.07 9.16 -15.18
N ARG A 40 -0.07 7.96 -15.79
CA ARG A 40 -1.18 7.57 -16.71
C ARG A 40 -1.46 6.06 -16.78
N CYS A 41 -2.31 5.59 -15.88
CA CYS A 41 -3.04 4.31 -15.98
C CYS A 41 -4.57 4.50 -16.09
N VAL A 42 -5.04 5.51 -16.85
CA VAL A 42 -6.47 5.89 -16.85
C VAL A 42 -7.30 5.31 -18.00
N ASN A 43 -6.69 4.80 -19.08
CA ASN A 43 -7.47 4.43 -20.26
C ASN A 43 -7.43 2.94 -20.54
N LEU A 44 -8.62 2.35 -20.70
CA LEU A 44 -8.93 0.99 -21.18
C LEU A 44 -9.39 0.01 -20.11
N LEU A 45 -10.58 0.21 -19.53
CA LEU A 45 -11.51 -0.87 -19.20
C LEU A 45 -12.95 -0.33 -19.23
N ASP A 46 -13.57 -0.40 -20.40
CA ASP A 46 -15.03 -0.33 -20.54
C ASP A 46 -15.57 -1.73 -20.22
N GLN A 47 -15.66 -2.06 -18.93
CA GLN A 47 -16.35 -3.27 -18.47
C GLN A 47 -17.53 -2.81 -17.64
N GLY A 48 -18.72 -3.10 -18.18
CA GLY A 48 -20.02 -2.57 -17.75
C GLY A 48 -20.15 -2.36 -16.26
N ALA A 49 -20.37 -1.10 -15.88
CA ALA A 49 -20.87 -0.75 -14.57
C ALA A 49 -22.17 -1.52 -14.31
N CYS A 50 -22.35 -1.96 -13.07
CA CYS A 50 -23.61 -2.50 -12.55
C CYS A 50 -24.77 -1.52 -12.83
N HIS A 51 -25.44 -1.67 -13.97
CA HIS A 51 -26.63 -0.87 -14.32
C HIS A 51 -27.88 -1.31 -13.53
N ASP A 52 -27.81 -2.44 -12.83
CA ASP A 52 -28.73 -2.79 -11.79
C ASP A 52 -28.24 -2.20 -10.47
N HIS A 53 -28.21 -0.86 -10.37
CA HIS A 53 -28.10 -0.23 -9.06
C HIS A 53 -29.34 -0.67 -8.28
N PRO A 54 -29.20 -1.48 -7.20
CA PRO A 54 -30.35 -1.80 -6.37
C PRO A 54 -30.94 -0.48 -5.90
N ASP A 55 -32.25 -0.35 -6.05
CA ASP A 55 -33.02 0.81 -5.65
C ASP A 55 -32.45 1.42 -4.36
N ASN A 56 -32.05 2.70 -4.43
CA ASN A 56 -31.35 3.47 -3.37
C ASN A 56 -32.15 3.56 -2.05
N THR A 57 -33.28 2.86 -1.98
CA THR A 57 -34.25 2.76 -0.91
C THR A 57 -34.09 1.54 -0.02
N THR A 58 -33.20 0.57 -0.33
CA THR A 58 -32.99 -0.58 0.55
C THR A 58 -31.84 -0.34 1.56
N PRO A 59 -32.13 -0.02 2.84
CA PRO A 59 -31.14 0.33 3.86
C PRO A 59 -30.17 -0.79 4.23
N ASP A 60 -30.29 -1.97 3.62
CA ASP A 60 -29.64 -3.20 4.06
C ASP A 60 -28.39 -3.59 3.27
N ASN A 61 -27.88 -2.79 2.34
CA ASN A 61 -26.62 -3.13 1.67
C ASN A 61 -25.41 -2.64 2.46
N HIS A 62 -24.47 -3.55 2.67
CA HIS A 62 -23.12 -3.34 3.18
C HIS A 62 -22.14 -3.29 2.03
N LEU A 63 -21.58 -2.11 1.77
CA LEU A 63 -20.52 -1.90 0.80
C LEU A 63 -19.16 -2.06 1.47
N ILE A 64 -18.32 -2.89 0.85
CA ILE A 64 -16.96 -3.16 1.28
C ILE A 64 -16.05 -2.82 0.11
N TRP A 65 -15.04 -2.00 0.34
CA TRP A 65 -13.95 -1.80 -0.59
C TRP A 65 -12.73 -2.60 -0.16
N GLN A 66 -12.04 -3.17 -1.14
CA GLN A 66 -10.68 -3.68 -0.99
C GLN A 66 -9.74 -2.77 -1.78
N ALA A 67 -8.66 -2.29 -1.16
CA ALA A 67 -7.70 -1.41 -1.83
C ALA A 67 -6.26 -1.63 -1.36
N ASN A 68 -5.38 -1.94 -2.31
CA ASN A 68 -3.94 -1.97 -2.07
C ASN A 68 -3.35 -0.57 -2.24
N ILE A 69 -3.04 0.09 -1.13
CA ILE A 69 -2.64 1.51 -1.12
C ILE A 69 -1.13 1.71 -1.25
N LYS A 70 -0.32 0.64 -1.26
CA LYS A 70 1.16 0.64 -1.43
C LYS A 70 1.87 1.83 -0.78
N ARG A 71 1.48 2.19 0.45
CA ARG A 71 2.07 3.30 1.22
C ARG A 71 2.02 4.67 0.53
N CYS A 72 1.15 4.85 -0.48
CA CYS A 72 1.04 6.06 -1.29
C CYS A 72 -0.11 6.96 -0.83
N ASP A 73 0.21 8.16 -0.33
CA ASP A 73 -0.79 9.13 0.16
C ASP A 73 -1.79 9.55 -0.92
N LYS A 74 -1.32 9.72 -2.16
CA LYS A 74 -2.20 10.08 -3.30
C LYS A 74 -3.32 9.08 -3.51
N ARG A 75 -3.08 7.79 -3.22
CA ARG A 75 -4.10 6.74 -3.32
C ARG A 75 -5.16 6.87 -2.23
N VAL A 76 -4.77 7.23 -1.01
CA VAL A 76 -5.73 7.54 0.07
C VAL A 76 -6.52 8.80 -0.26
N GLU A 77 -5.87 9.83 -0.81
CA GLU A 77 -6.53 11.04 -1.29
C GLU A 77 -7.54 10.76 -2.42
N ALA A 78 -7.21 9.85 -3.35
CA ALA A 78 -8.13 9.39 -4.39
C ALA A 78 -9.37 8.68 -3.80
N LEU A 79 -9.18 7.80 -2.79
CA LEU A 79 -10.30 7.19 -2.07
C LEU A 79 -11.16 8.25 -1.36
N CYS A 80 -10.54 9.24 -0.69
CA CYS A 80 -11.26 10.36 -0.07
C CYS A 80 -12.06 11.17 -1.11
N THR A 81 -11.46 11.43 -2.27
CA THR A 81 -12.10 12.16 -3.36
C THR A 81 -13.31 11.41 -3.90
N GLU A 82 -13.20 10.09 -4.08
CA GLU A 82 -14.34 9.26 -4.50
C GLU A 82 -15.42 9.17 -3.41
N ILE A 83 -15.06 9.07 -2.13
CA ILE A 83 -16.05 9.14 -1.03
C ILE A 83 -16.80 10.47 -1.04
N ASN A 84 -16.08 11.58 -1.24
CA ASN A 84 -16.67 12.91 -1.34
C ASN A 84 -17.55 13.05 -2.60
N SER A 85 -17.14 12.46 -3.73
CA SER A 85 -17.92 12.44 -4.97
C SER A 85 -19.25 11.71 -4.75
N ARG A 86 -19.25 10.61 -4.00
CA ARG A 86 -20.47 9.87 -3.65
C ARG A 86 -21.39 10.63 -2.68
N LEU A 87 -20.83 11.45 -1.79
CA LEU A 87 -21.60 12.27 -0.86
C LEU A 87 -22.23 13.51 -1.51
N TYR A 88 -21.46 14.19 -2.37
CA TYR A 88 -21.78 15.55 -2.83
C TYR A 88 -21.87 15.69 -4.34
N GLY A 89 -21.70 14.60 -5.09
CA GLY A 89 -21.85 14.57 -6.54
C GLY A 89 -23.31 14.73 -6.99
N GLU A 90 -23.48 14.90 -8.31
CA GLU A 90 -24.79 15.12 -8.93
C GLU A 90 -25.78 13.97 -8.69
N SER A 91 -25.26 12.75 -8.52
CA SER A 91 -26.03 11.56 -8.16
C SER A 91 -25.38 10.88 -6.96
N PRO A 92 -25.87 11.17 -5.72
CA PRO A 92 -25.31 10.57 -4.52
C PRO A 92 -25.38 9.04 -4.56
N ARG A 93 -24.27 8.39 -4.20
CA ARG A 93 -24.15 6.92 -4.15
C ARG A 93 -23.89 6.45 -2.72
N PRO A 94 -24.24 5.21 -2.37
CA PRO A 94 -23.93 4.70 -1.04
C PRO A 94 -22.42 4.66 -0.79
N LEU A 95 -22.03 4.99 0.44
CA LEU A 95 -20.63 4.95 0.88
C LEU A 95 -20.20 3.54 1.26
N PRO A 96 -18.91 3.19 1.11
CA PRO A 96 -18.38 1.97 1.70
C PRO A 96 -18.49 2.04 3.22
N GLN A 97 -19.06 1.02 3.84
CA GLN A 97 -19.06 0.90 5.31
C GLN A 97 -17.72 0.40 5.83
N VAL A 98 -17.00 -0.37 5.02
CA VAL A 98 -15.68 -0.90 5.33
C VAL A 98 -14.76 -0.69 4.14
N ILE A 99 -13.52 -0.27 4.38
CA ILE A 99 -12.45 -0.27 3.40
C ILE A 99 -11.33 -1.14 3.99
N ALA A 100 -11.18 -2.35 3.47
CA ALA A 100 -10.08 -3.25 3.79
C ALA A 100 -8.86 -2.86 2.94
N VAL A 101 -7.81 -2.40 3.61
CA VAL A 101 -6.64 -1.85 2.94
C VAL A 101 -5.41 -2.72 3.15
N GLN A 102 -4.57 -2.77 2.12
CA GLN A 102 -3.29 -3.46 2.14
C GLN A 102 -2.13 -2.48 1.96
N ASP A 103 -1.02 -2.77 2.62
CA ASP A 103 0.24 -2.01 2.61
C ASP A 103 0.08 -0.53 3.00
N MET A 104 -0.54 -0.28 4.15
CA MET A 104 -0.65 1.06 4.73
C MET A 104 0.73 1.56 5.21
N CYS A 105 0.94 2.89 5.26
CA CYS A 105 2.05 3.55 5.95
C CYS A 105 1.59 4.35 7.18
N TYR A 106 2.52 4.71 8.06
CA TYR A 106 2.21 5.42 9.32
C TYR A 106 1.43 6.72 9.10
N LYS A 107 1.78 7.47 8.06
CA LYS A 107 1.11 8.73 7.73
C LYS A 107 -0.35 8.53 7.36
N GLN A 108 -0.64 7.49 6.57
CA GLN A 108 -2.00 7.12 6.19
C GLN A 108 -2.80 6.64 7.41
N ALA A 109 -2.19 5.82 8.27
CA ALA A 109 -2.78 5.35 9.51
C ALA A 109 -3.17 6.49 10.46
N PHE A 110 -2.33 7.52 10.55
CA PHE A 110 -2.55 8.68 11.42
C PHE A 110 -3.60 9.65 10.89
N HIS A 111 -3.50 10.05 9.60
CA HIS A 111 -4.47 10.97 9.01
C HIS A 111 -5.85 10.34 8.84
N GLY A 112 -5.88 9.03 8.54
CA GLY A 112 -7.09 8.29 8.25
C GLY A 112 -7.88 8.83 7.07
N ILE A 113 -9.14 8.40 6.97
CA ILE A 113 -10.12 8.90 6.00
C ILE A 113 -11.23 9.62 6.79
N PRO A 114 -11.56 10.89 6.47
CA PRO A 114 -12.62 11.61 7.15
C PRO A 114 -13.94 10.83 7.18
N GLY A 115 -14.53 10.70 8.37
CA GLY A 115 -15.76 9.92 8.56
C GLY A 115 -15.54 8.42 8.79
N TYR A 116 -14.29 7.96 8.92
CA TYR A 116 -13.95 6.57 9.21
C TYR A 116 -13.08 6.46 10.46
N HIS A 117 -13.31 5.40 11.23
CA HIS A 117 -12.39 4.88 12.22
C HIS A 117 -11.33 4.05 11.52
N VAL A 118 -10.07 4.23 11.89
CA VAL A 118 -8.96 3.43 11.38
C VAL A 118 -8.58 2.34 12.38
N TRP A 119 -8.34 1.15 11.88
CA TRP A 119 -7.63 0.09 12.58
C TRP A 119 -6.50 -0.41 11.68
N TYR A 120 -5.35 -0.65 12.27
CA TYR A 120 -4.22 -1.28 11.60
C TYR A 120 -3.53 -2.20 12.60
N LEU A 121 -2.79 -3.18 12.09
CA LEU A 121 -2.02 -4.08 12.91
C LEU A 121 -0.62 -3.51 13.17
N SER A 122 -0.18 -3.51 14.43
CA SER A 122 1.14 -3.03 14.84
C SER A 122 1.72 -3.82 16.00
N ASP A 123 3.05 -3.84 16.13
CA ASP A 123 3.74 -4.47 17.28
C ASP A 123 3.70 -3.59 18.57
N GLY A 124 3.04 -2.42 18.51
CA GLY A 124 2.92 -1.49 19.64
C GLY A 124 1.92 -0.37 19.37
N GLN A 125 1.62 0.45 20.38
CA GLN A 125 0.83 1.68 20.16
C GLN A 125 1.69 2.72 19.45
N PHE A 126 1.14 3.35 18.42
CA PHE A 126 1.73 4.54 17.84
C PHE A 126 1.16 5.77 18.51
N THR A 127 2.05 6.73 18.75
CA THR A 127 1.77 8.06 19.24
C THR A 127 2.11 9.08 18.17
N GLU A 128 1.63 10.31 18.32
CA GLU A 128 1.99 11.43 17.44
C GLU A 128 3.51 11.68 17.41
N ALA A 129 4.22 11.35 18.48
CA ALA A 129 5.68 11.43 18.53
C ALA A 129 6.39 10.42 17.60
N ASP A 130 5.73 9.32 17.23
CA ASP A 130 6.25 8.36 16.26
C ASP A 130 5.99 8.82 14.81
N TYR A 131 5.14 9.84 14.63
CA TYR A 131 4.74 10.40 13.36
C TYR A 131 5.63 11.56 12.90
N GLU A 132 6.27 12.30 13.81
CA GLU A 132 6.93 13.57 13.49
C GLU A 132 7.86 13.47 12.25
N PRO A 133 7.47 14.07 11.11
CA PRO A 133 8.31 14.09 9.91
C PRO A 133 9.59 14.93 10.11
N ASP A 134 9.69 15.67 11.21
CA ASP A 134 10.89 16.43 11.60
C ASP A 134 11.81 15.67 12.57
N ALA A 135 11.34 14.56 13.17
CA ALA A 135 12.22 13.60 13.85
C ALA A 135 12.95 12.70 12.84
N GLN A 136 12.54 12.68 11.57
CA GLN A 136 13.31 12.10 10.47
C GLN A 136 14.53 13.00 10.25
N HIS A 137 15.71 12.45 10.52
CA HIS A 137 16.96 13.19 10.51
C HIS A 137 17.28 13.64 9.07
N LYS A 138 16.82 14.85 8.72
CA LYS A 138 17.16 15.49 7.44
C LYS A 138 18.66 15.74 7.45
N ILE A 139 19.41 14.97 6.66
CA ILE A 139 20.80 15.32 6.39
C ILE A 139 20.74 16.54 5.49
N ALA A 140 20.99 17.72 6.08
CA ALA A 140 21.11 18.96 5.33
C ALA A 140 22.40 18.94 4.49
N ILE A 141 22.37 18.27 3.34
CA ILE A 141 23.44 18.36 2.35
C ILE A 141 23.15 19.59 1.51
N ASN A 142 23.86 20.68 1.81
CA ASN A 142 23.78 21.88 0.99
C ASN A 142 24.63 21.66 -0.27
N VAL A 143 23.99 21.36 -1.40
CA VAL A 143 24.65 21.11 -2.68
C VAL A 143 24.41 22.31 -3.59
N SER A 144 25.41 23.17 -3.73
CA SER A 144 25.48 24.04 -4.89
C SER A 144 25.98 23.21 -6.08
N GLN A 145 25.27 23.24 -7.21
CA GLN A 145 25.63 22.48 -8.41
C GLN A 145 27.03 22.92 -8.89
N PRO A 146 28.05 22.04 -8.84
CA PRO A 146 29.35 22.37 -9.40
C PRO A 146 29.24 22.27 -10.92
N TRP A 147 29.55 23.36 -11.62
CA TRP A 147 29.54 23.38 -13.09
C TRP A 147 30.95 23.67 -13.62
N LEU A 148 31.41 22.86 -14.58
CA LEU A 148 32.64 23.12 -15.31
C LEU A 148 32.31 23.72 -16.68
N PRO A 149 33.01 24.80 -17.10
CA PRO A 149 32.80 25.40 -18.40
C PRO A 149 33.10 24.39 -19.53
N PRO A 150 32.27 24.32 -20.59
CA PRO A 150 32.32 23.27 -21.61
C PRO A 150 33.52 23.35 -22.56
N THR A 151 34.46 24.26 -22.29
CA THR A 151 35.60 24.57 -23.17
C THR A 151 36.74 23.54 -23.11
N SER A 152 36.66 22.52 -22.24
CA SER A 152 37.67 21.46 -22.14
C SER A 152 37.09 20.05 -22.34
N ILE A 153 37.89 19.15 -22.92
CA ILE A 153 37.56 17.71 -23.04
C ILE A 153 37.24 17.12 -21.67
N THR A 154 37.95 17.55 -20.63
CA THR A 154 37.71 17.14 -19.25
C THR A 154 36.34 17.58 -18.75
N ALA A 155 35.87 18.79 -19.09
CA ALA A 155 34.53 19.24 -18.74
C ALA A 155 33.43 18.43 -19.45
N GLN A 156 33.64 18.07 -20.72
CA GLN A 156 32.70 17.22 -21.47
C GLN A 156 32.57 15.82 -20.85
N GLN A 157 33.65 15.28 -20.27
CA GLN A 157 33.63 13.97 -19.60
C GLN A 157 33.13 14.05 -18.15
N ALA A 158 33.38 15.15 -17.45
CA ALA A 158 33.02 15.31 -16.03
C ALA A 158 31.56 15.76 -15.82
N ASN A 159 31.03 16.65 -16.66
CA ASN A 159 29.69 17.23 -16.48
C ASN A 159 28.56 16.18 -16.45
N PRO A 160 28.53 15.12 -17.28
CA PRO A 160 27.51 14.08 -17.19
C PRO A 160 27.55 13.32 -15.86
N ARG A 161 28.75 13.03 -15.33
CA ARG A 161 28.92 12.35 -14.04
C ARG A 161 28.45 13.22 -12.88
N LEU A 162 28.67 14.53 -12.98
CA LEU A 162 28.21 15.51 -12.00
C LEU A 162 26.69 15.68 -12.01
N ALA A 163 26.08 15.69 -13.20
CA ALA A 163 24.62 15.73 -13.34
C ALA A 163 23.98 14.51 -12.67
N GLY A 164 24.46 13.29 -12.96
CA GLY A 164 23.93 12.08 -12.32
C GLY A 164 24.17 12.02 -10.81
N ALA A 165 25.33 12.49 -10.33
CA ALA A 165 25.59 12.59 -8.89
C ALA A 165 24.69 13.61 -8.19
N HIS A 166 24.37 14.73 -8.86
CA HIS A 166 23.46 15.75 -8.33
C HIS A 166 22.01 15.25 -8.30
N GLU A 167 21.56 14.58 -9.35
CA GLU A 167 20.24 13.93 -9.40
C GLU A 167 20.09 12.92 -8.26
N SER A 168 21.08 12.04 -8.08
CA SER A 168 21.10 11.07 -6.97
C SER A 168 21.11 11.74 -5.58
N LEU A 169 21.74 12.91 -5.44
CA LEU A 169 21.74 13.70 -4.20
C LEU A 169 20.37 14.35 -3.95
N SER A 170 19.71 14.85 -4.99
CA SER A 170 18.36 15.40 -4.90
C SER A 170 17.36 14.33 -4.49
N ASP A 171 17.46 13.13 -5.06
CA ASP A 171 16.61 11.99 -4.69
C ASP A 171 16.78 11.62 -3.22
N LEU A 172 18.02 11.62 -2.71
CA LEU A 172 18.30 11.36 -1.29
C LEU A 172 17.79 12.44 -0.35
N ARG A 173 17.68 13.70 -0.80
CA ARG A 173 17.16 14.81 0.01
C ARG A 173 15.67 14.63 0.33
N GLU A 174 14.94 13.99 -0.57
CA GLU A 174 13.51 13.69 -0.40
C GLU A 174 13.27 12.38 0.37
N ILE A 175 14.32 11.57 0.59
CA ILE A 175 14.20 10.31 1.33
C ILE A 175 14.34 10.58 2.83
N ALA A 176 13.21 10.47 3.52
CA ALA A 176 13.16 10.28 4.95
C ALA A 176 13.74 8.92 5.36
N PHE A 177 14.74 8.90 6.25
CA PHE A 177 15.28 7.66 6.81
C PHE A 177 14.37 7.13 7.90
N ALA A 178 13.42 6.27 7.50
CA ALA A 178 12.40 5.74 8.41
C ALA A 178 12.84 4.49 9.19
N ASN A 179 13.92 3.81 8.75
CA ASN A 179 14.43 2.58 9.37
C ASN A 179 15.90 2.29 8.99
N GLU A 180 16.45 1.20 9.53
CA GLU A 180 17.83 0.76 9.29
C GLU A 180 18.11 0.44 7.81
N ASP A 181 17.20 -0.22 7.12
CA ASP A 181 17.37 -0.57 5.70
C ASP A 181 17.48 0.68 4.80
N THR A 182 16.61 1.67 5.03
CA THR A 182 16.66 2.95 4.31
C THR A 182 17.93 3.74 4.65
N ALA A 183 18.42 3.67 5.88
CA ALA A 183 19.70 4.26 6.27
C ALA A 183 20.90 3.56 5.60
N ILE A 184 20.89 2.22 5.48
CA ILE A 184 21.92 1.43 4.78
C ILE A 184 21.95 1.78 3.29
N MET A 185 20.77 1.86 2.65
CA MET A 185 20.65 2.26 1.25
C MET A 185 21.17 3.69 1.04
N ALA A 186 20.74 4.63 1.89
CA ALA A 186 21.19 6.02 1.82
C ALA A 186 22.70 6.16 2.00
N LYS A 187 23.27 5.43 2.98
CA LYS A 187 24.72 5.36 3.19
C LYS A 187 25.44 4.84 1.96
N SER A 188 24.93 3.78 1.34
CA SER A 188 25.52 3.19 0.14
C SER A 188 25.48 4.17 -1.04
N ALA A 189 24.36 4.87 -1.22
CA ALA A 189 24.21 5.89 -2.26
C ALA A 189 25.15 7.09 -2.03
N LEU A 190 25.22 7.62 -0.81
CA LEU A 190 26.14 8.70 -0.43
C LEU A 190 27.61 8.31 -0.65
N LEU A 191 27.98 7.06 -0.37
CA LEU A 191 29.33 6.55 -0.63
C LEU A 191 29.64 6.51 -2.13
N CYS A 192 28.67 6.07 -2.95
CA CYS A 192 28.79 6.06 -4.41
C CYS A 192 28.97 7.48 -4.98
N ILE A 193 28.17 8.45 -4.51
CA ILE A 193 28.28 9.86 -4.87
C ILE A 193 29.65 10.41 -4.46
N SER A 194 30.11 10.12 -3.24
CA SER A 194 31.44 10.54 -2.75
C SER A 194 32.58 10.01 -3.63
N ASN A 195 32.49 8.75 -4.08
CA ASN A 195 33.48 8.15 -4.97
C ASN A 195 33.48 8.81 -6.35
N THR A 196 32.29 9.09 -6.90
CA THR A 196 32.14 9.82 -8.17
C THR A 196 32.75 11.21 -8.10
N LEU A 197 32.46 11.98 -7.04
CA LEU A 197 33.04 13.30 -6.83
C LEU A 197 34.57 13.24 -6.66
N SER A 198 35.08 12.20 -5.99
CA SER A 198 36.53 11.99 -5.85
C SER A 198 37.20 11.76 -7.21
N SER A 199 36.59 10.93 -8.07
CA SER A 199 37.08 10.71 -9.43
C SER A 199 37.10 12.01 -10.24
N VAL A 200 36.04 12.82 -10.17
CA VAL A 200 35.99 14.13 -10.86
C VAL A 200 37.05 15.09 -10.32
N GLN A 201 37.25 15.14 -9.01
CA GLN A 201 38.27 15.98 -8.39
C GLN A 201 39.70 15.58 -8.80
N THR A 202 39.97 14.28 -8.97
CA THR A 202 41.25 13.79 -9.50
C THR A 202 41.46 14.30 -10.92
N MET A 203 40.46 14.14 -11.81
CA MET A 203 40.53 14.65 -13.19
C MET A 203 40.78 16.16 -13.24
N VAL A 204 40.08 16.94 -12.42
CA VAL A 204 40.28 18.39 -12.31
C VAL A 204 41.70 18.72 -11.81
N THR A 205 42.22 17.96 -10.86
CA THR A 205 43.56 18.19 -10.28
C THR A 205 44.67 17.86 -11.28
N GLU A 206 44.53 16.80 -12.07
CA GLU A 206 45.47 16.45 -13.14
C GLU A 206 45.54 17.55 -14.21
N VAL A 207 44.39 18.09 -14.62
CA VAL A 207 44.33 19.23 -15.56
C VAL A 207 44.99 20.48 -14.98
N LEU A 208 44.74 20.79 -13.70
CA LEU A 208 45.39 21.91 -13.02
C LEU A 208 46.91 21.75 -12.94
N GLY A 209 47.41 20.52 -12.77
CA GLY A 209 48.84 20.23 -12.73
C GLY A 209 49.51 20.37 -14.11
N ALA A 210 48.76 20.15 -15.19
CA ALA A 210 49.26 20.24 -16.56
C ALA A 210 49.22 21.68 -17.14
N CYS A 211 48.49 22.61 -16.52
CA CYS A 211 48.36 23.99 -16.97
C CYS A 211 49.03 24.96 -15.98
N SER A 212 50.10 25.65 -16.40
CA SER A 212 50.76 26.69 -15.59
C SER A 212 49.86 27.90 -15.30
N ASP A 213 48.89 28.18 -16.18
CA ASP A 213 47.92 29.27 -16.08
C ASP A 213 46.49 28.73 -15.95
N ALA A 214 46.22 28.04 -14.84
CA ALA A 214 44.91 27.47 -14.58
C ALA A 214 43.79 28.54 -14.50
N PRO A 215 42.67 28.36 -15.20
CA PRO A 215 41.51 29.26 -15.10
C PRO A 215 40.96 29.34 -13.66
N SER A 216 40.59 30.54 -13.24
CA SER A 216 40.05 30.83 -11.90
C SER A 216 38.78 30.02 -11.56
N GLU A 217 38.04 29.66 -12.59
CA GLU A 217 36.83 28.84 -12.59
C GLU A 217 37.13 27.41 -12.16
N LEU A 218 38.26 26.86 -12.59
CA LEU A 218 38.68 25.49 -12.29
C LEU A 218 39.17 25.36 -10.83
N ILE A 219 39.81 26.42 -10.32
CA ILE A 219 40.18 26.56 -8.90
C ILE A 219 38.92 26.65 -8.04
N SER A 220 37.92 27.42 -8.48
CA SER A 220 36.64 27.56 -7.78
C SER A 220 35.86 26.25 -7.76
N ALA A 221 35.83 25.51 -8.87
CA ALA A 221 35.22 24.19 -8.95
C ALA A 221 35.87 23.19 -7.98
N LYS A 222 37.21 23.15 -7.90
CA LYS A 222 37.95 22.30 -6.95
C LYS A 222 37.55 22.57 -5.48
N LYS A 223 37.39 23.85 -5.12
CA LYS A 223 36.92 24.24 -3.77
C LYS A 223 35.49 23.79 -3.52
N ALA A 224 34.59 23.96 -4.50
CA ALA A 224 33.21 23.51 -4.41
C ALA A 224 33.12 21.99 -4.21
N PHE A 225 33.88 21.19 -4.99
CA PHE A 225 33.93 19.74 -4.82
C PHE A 225 34.39 19.31 -3.43
N SER A 226 35.45 19.93 -2.93
CA SER A 226 35.98 19.65 -1.59
C SER A 226 34.94 19.96 -0.50
N SER A 227 34.16 21.03 -0.66
CA SER A 227 33.07 21.40 0.25
C SER A 227 31.93 20.36 0.23
N VAL A 228 31.46 19.96 -0.96
CA VAL A 228 30.40 18.96 -1.11
C VAL A 228 30.83 17.61 -0.54
N GLN A 229 32.06 17.17 -0.82
CA GLN A 229 32.60 15.93 -0.24
C GLN A 229 32.68 15.97 1.29
N LYS A 230 33.06 17.12 1.88
CA LYS A 230 33.08 17.30 3.33
C LYS A 230 31.67 17.19 3.91
N SER A 231 30.66 17.77 3.26
CA SER A 231 29.26 17.64 3.67
C SER A 231 28.76 16.19 3.57
N ILE A 232 29.06 15.49 2.47
CA ILE A 232 28.69 14.08 2.30
C ILE A 232 29.37 13.20 3.36
N ARG A 233 30.66 13.40 3.61
CA ARG A 233 31.39 12.64 4.65
C ARG A 233 30.81 12.90 6.04
N THR A 234 30.41 14.14 6.33
CA THR A 234 29.72 14.48 7.58
C THR A 234 28.38 13.74 7.69
N GLY A 235 27.58 13.70 6.62
CA GLY A 235 26.33 12.94 6.57
C GLY A 235 26.50 11.43 6.70
N VAL A 236 27.52 10.84 6.06
CA VAL A 236 27.85 9.41 6.18
C VAL A 236 28.31 9.06 7.59
N ASN A 237 29.11 9.94 8.21
CA ASN A 237 29.57 9.77 9.57
C ASN A 237 28.43 9.90 10.57
N SER A 238 27.51 10.85 10.39
CA SER A 238 26.31 10.93 11.23
C SER A 238 25.49 9.64 11.11
N LEU A 239 25.25 9.12 9.89
CA LEU A 239 24.56 7.83 9.71
C LEU A 239 25.29 6.63 10.32
N SER A 240 26.59 6.76 10.65
CA SER A 240 27.40 5.67 11.21
C SER A 240 27.59 5.78 12.73
N ASP A 241 27.15 6.90 13.34
CA ASP A 241 27.33 7.11 14.76
C ASP A 241 26.39 6.18 15.55
N LYS A 242 26.95 5.33 16.41
CA LYS A 242 26.19 4.32 17.17
C LYS A 242 25.23 4.94 18.20
N SER A 243 25.26 6.27 18.36
CA SER A 243 24.30 7.04 19.15
C SER A 243 22.95 7.24 18.46
N PHE A 244 22.78 6.79 17.21
CA PHE A 244 21.47 6.60 16.59
C PHE A 244 20.76 5.43 17.27
N GLN A 245 20.36 5.61 18.54
CA GLN A 245 19.32 4.81 19.14
C GLN A 245 18.02 5.22 18.46
N PHE A 246 17.74 4.63 17.30
CA PHE A 246 16.38 4.62 16.78
C PHE A 246 15.53 4.02 17.90
N LYS A 247 14.69 4.87 18.52
CA LYS A 247 13.59 4.38 19.32
C LYS A 247 12.89 3.38 18.41
N ALA A 248 12.81 2.11 18.82
CA ALA A 248 12.28 1.06 17.97
C ALA A 248 10.85 1.46 17.57
N VAL A 249 10.71 1.98 16.35
CA VAL A 249 9.43 2.43 15.84
C VAL A 249 8.57 1.17 15.75
N PRO A 250 7.36 1.16 16.35
CA PRO A 250 6.53 -0.03 16.28
C PRO A 250 6.37 -0.44 14.82
N LYS A 251 6.57 -1.71 14.50
CA LYS A 251 6.42 -2.18 13.12
C LYS A 251 4.93 -2.19 12.80
N MET A 252 4.53 -1.48 11.74
CA MET A 252 3.18 -1.60 11.19
C MET A 252 3.14 -2.77 10.21
N HIS A 253 2.10 -3.58 10.34
CA HIS A 253 1.86 -4.74 9.50
C HIS A 253 0.99 -4.34 8.31
N SER A 254 0.95 -5.22 7.30
CA SER A 254 0.54 -4.84 5.96
C SER A 254 -0.97 -4.82 5.71
N VAL A 255 -1.80 -4.94 6.74
CA VAL A 255 -3.27 -4.99 6.60
C VAL A 255 -3.94 -4.06 7.60
N GLY A 256 -5.01 -3.40 7.15
CA GLY A 256 -5.81 -2.49 7.97
C GLY A 256 -7.27 -2.42 7.52
N PHE A 257 -8.05 -1.68 8.28
CA PHE A 257 -9.46 -1.39 8.01
C PHE A 257 -9.76 0.08 8.27
N TYR A 258 -10.48 0.72 7.36
CA TYR A 258 -11.29 1.90 7.67
C TYR A 258 -12.74 1.45 7.86
N VAL A 259 -13.35 1.76 9.00
CA VAL A 259 -14.73 1.44 9.33
C VAL A 259 -15.52 2.73 9.46
N HIS A 260 -16.56 2.89 8.64
CA HIS A 260 -17.32 4.14 8.61
C HIS A 260 -17.95 4.45 9.97
N ASN A 261 -17.95 5.72 10.36
CA ASN A 261 -18.42 6.18 11.67
C ASN A 261 -19.92 5.97 11.90
N SER A 262 -20.69 5.53 10.89
CA SER A 262 -22.07 5.08 11.08
C SER A 262 -22.16 3.74 11.80
N ILE A 263 -21.09 2.94 11.85
CA ILE A 263 -21.03 1.69 12.63
C ILE A 263 -20.44 2.02 14.02
N PRO A 264 -21.19 1.80 15.11
CA PRO A 264 -20.70 2.01 16.47
C PRO A 264 -19.39 1.27 16.74
N THR A 265 -18.43 1.90 17.42
CA THR A 265 -17.18 1.24 17.85
C THR A 265 -17.44 0.08 18.80
N THR A 266 -18.60 0.04 19.48
CA THR A 266 -19.03 -1.08 20.31
C THR A 266 -19.59 -2.26 19.52
N SER A 267 -19.86 -2.10 18.22
CA SER A 267 -20.43 -3.14 17.35
C SER A 267 -19.44 -3.71 16.36
N TRP A 268 -18.15 -3.40 16.48
CA TRP A 268 -17.12 -4.07 15.71
C TRP A 268 -15.83 -4.23 16.51
N ARG A 269 -15.02 -5.17 16.09
CA ARG A 269 -13.67 -5.40 16.61
C ARG A 269 -12.82 -6.03 15.53
N VAL A 270 -11.50 -5.88 15.64
CA VAL A 270 -10.57 -6.60 14.77
C VAL A 270 -9.83 -7.66 15.58
N LYS A 271 -9.77 -8.87 15.03
CA LYS A 271 -9.01 -10.00 15.53
C LYS A 271 -7.80 -10.22 14.64
N THR A 272 -6.67 -10.53 15.25
CA THR A 272 -5.44 -10.89 14.55
C THR A 272 -5.20 -12.38 14.71
N CYS A 273 -4.75 -13.03 13.65
CA CYS A 273 -4.34 -14.42 13.76
C CYS A 273 -2.99 -14.49 14.49
N LYS A 274 -2.79 -15.53 15.30
CA LYS A 274 -1.50 -15.81 15.93
C LYS A 274 -0.67 -16.69 14.99
N GLY A 275 0.65 -16.67 15.14
CA GLY A 275 1.56 -17.57 14.42
C GLY A 275 1.90 -17.10 13.00
N ALA A 276 1.96 -18.04 12.06
CA ALA A 276 2.66 -17.85 10.78
C ALA A 276 2.06 -16.77 9.85
N ASN A 277 0.77 -16.46 9.99
CA ASN A 277 0.09 -15.45 9.17
C ASN A 277 -0.14 -14.12 9.89
N ARG A 278 0.43 -13.94 11.10
CA ARG A 278 0.14 -12.79 11.98
C ARG A 278 0.23 -11.45 11.26
N GLU A 279 1.24 -11.28 10.41
CA GLU A 279 1.53 -10.00 9.73
C GLU A 279 0.78 -9.82 8.40
N LEU A 280 0.13 -10.89 7.91
CA LEU A 280 -0.48 -10.96 6.57
C LEU A 280 -2.01 -11.00 6.61
N LEU A 281 -2.61 -11.19 7.79
CA LEU A 281 -4.05 -11.39 7.95
C LEU A 281 -4.61 -10.66 9.17
N ALA A 282 -5.66 -9.89 8.95
CA ALA A 282 -6.52 -9.35 9.99
C ALA A 282 -8.00 -9.65 9.70
N THR A 283 -8.79 -9.82 10.76
CA THR A 283 -10.21 -10.18 10.67
C THR A 283 -11.07 -9.12 11.35
N LEU A 284 -11.85 -8.37 10.59
CA LEU A 284 -12.88 -7.48 11.12
C LEU A 284 -14.14 -8.28 11.42
N GLU A 285 -14.69 -8.14 12.63
CA GLU A 285 -15.96 -8.72 13.03
C GLU A 285 -16.95 -7.60 13.33
N ILE A 286 -18.09 -7.58 12.66
CA ILE A 286 -19.17 -6.60 12.82
C ILE A 286 -20.41 -7.31 13.36
N ALA A 287 -20.94 -6.81 14.47
CA ALA A 287 -22.14 -7.33 15.09
C ALA A 287 -23.39 -7.10 14.22
N SER A 288 -24.23 -8.13 14.13
CA SER A 288 -25.56 -8.00 13.51
C SER A 288 -26.51 -7.27 14.44
N LEU A 289 -27.50 -6.56 13.86
CA LEU A 289 -28.51 -5.80 14.60
C LEU A 289 -29.62 -6.71 15.15
N ASP A 290 -29.84 -7.86 14.52
CA ASP A 290 -31.06 -8.62 14.73
C ASP A 290 -30.88 -9.70 15.80
N ALA A 291 -31.01 -9.27 17.06
CA ALA A 291 -31.06 -10.13 18.23
C ALA A 291 -32.32 -11.03 18.26
N ALA A 292 -33.38 -10.67 17.52
CA ALA A 292 -34.59 -11.48 17.41
C ALA A 292 -34.43 -12.65 16.42
N THR A 293 -33.54 -12.54 15.42
CA THR A 293 -33.22 -13.62 14.47
C THR A 293 -31.90 -14.36 14.74
N ALA A 294 -31.20 -14.03 15.83
CA ALA A 294 -29.90 -14.64 16.18
C ALA A 294 -28.89 -14.62 15.02
N THR A 295 -28.87 -13.55 14.23
CA THR A 295 -27.96 -13.47 13.09
C THR A 295 -26.52 -13.37 13.56
N LYS A 296 -25.68 -14.32 13.10
CA LYS A 296 -24.24 -14.37 13.37
C LYS A 296 -23.57 -13.02 13.01
N PRO A 297 -22.40 -12.67 13.57
CA PRO A 297 -21.66 -11.48 13.13
C PRO A 297 -21.17 -11.64 11.67
N LEU A 298 -21.05 -10.53 10.93
CA LEU A 298 -20.35 -10.49 9.64
C LEU A 298 -18.85 -10.45 9.92
N VAL A 299 -18.11 -11.35 9.30
CA VAL A 299 -16.66 -11.44 9.42
C VAL A 299 -16.00 -11.11 8.09
N ILE A 300 -14.98 -10.27 8.08
CA ILE A 300 -14.22 -9.88 6.90
C ILE A 300 -12.74 -10.16 7.17
N HIS A 301 -12.18 -11.13 6.47
CA HIS A 301 -10.76 -11.46 6.50
C HIS A 301 -10.05 -10.65 5.41
N ASN A 302 -9.07 -9.84 5.81
CA ASN A 302 -8.23 -9.05 4.91
C ASN A 302 -6.82 -9.67 4.86
N VAL A 303 -6.42 -10.12 3.68
CA VAL A 303 -5.13 -10.77 3.41
C VAL A 303 -4.23 -9.88 2.55
N TYR A 304 -2.92 -9.91 2.84
CA TYR A 304 -1.90 -9.34 1.97
C TYR A 304 -0.69 -10.29 1.84
N ASN A 305 -0.58 -10.98 0.71
CA ASN A 305 0.41 -12.02 0.45
C ASN A 305 1.48 -11.62 -0.59
N HIS A 306 1.95 -10.37 -0.55
CA HIS A 306 2.93 -9.86 -1.52
C HIS A 306 4.22 -10.70 -1.67
N LEU A 307 4.69 -11.37 -0.60
CA LEU A 307 5.90 -12.21 -0.64
C LEU A 307 5.64 -13.71 -0.82
N ASN A 308 4.41 -14.11 -1.14
CA ASN A 308 4.05 -15.54 -1.26
C ASN A 308 4.37 -16.37 0.01
N LYS A 309 4.23 -15.75 1.18
CA LYS A 309 4.54 -16.35 2.50
C LYS A 309 3.32 -16.88 3.25
N LEU A 310 2.11 -16.62 2.75
CA LEU A 310 0.85 -17.03 3.37
C LEU A 310 0.79 -18.55 3.56
N LYS A 311 0.70 -18.99 4.82
CA LYS A 311 0.53 -20.41 5.16
C LYS A 311 -0.93 -20.79 5.03
N VAL A 312 -1.28 -21.40 3.90
CA VAL A 312 -2.66 -21.76 3.53
C VAL A 312 -3.37 -22.59 4.61
N ASP A 313 -2.75 -23.66 5.12
CA ASP A 313 -3.40 -24.52 6.13
C ASP A 313 -3.70 -23.76 7.42
N SER A 314 -2.78 -22.90 7.86
CA SER A 314 -2.98 -22.06 9.04
C SER A 314 -4.06 -21.00 8.83
N LEU A 315 -4.19 -20.46 7.62
CA LEU A 315 -5.26 -19.54 7.25
C LEU A 315 -6.62 -20.23 7.34
N LEU A 316 -6.76 -21.39 6.68
CA LEU A 316 -8.01 -22.14 6.61
C LEU A 316 -8.48 -22.60 8.00
N SER A 317 -7.57 -23.17 8.81
CA SER A 317 -7.86 -23.57 10.18
C SER A 317 -8.30 -22.38 11.05
N TYR A 318 -7.70 -21.20 10.88
CA TYR A 318 -8.13 -20.00 11.58
C TYR A 318 -9.50 -19.51 11.10
N MET A 319 -9.79 -19.58 9.81
CA MET A 319 -11.10 -19.21 9.26
C MET A 319 -12.22 -20.13 9.77
N ASP A 320 -11.98 -21.43 9.94
CA ASP A 320 -12.94 -22.37 10.55
C ASP A 320 -13.27 -22.05 12.01
N SER A 321 -12.36 -21.38 12.72
CA SER A 321 -12.61 -20.92 14.08
C SER A 321 -13.46 -19.63 14.14
N CYS A 322 -13.73 -19.01 12.99
CA CYS A 322 -14.49 -17.77 12.86
C CYS A 322 -15.97 -18.02 12.54
N SER A 323 -16.74 -16.94 12.42
CA SER A 323 -18.16 -17.01 12.02
C SER A 323 -18.30 -17.63 10.64
N ASP A 324 -19.34 -18.44 10.45
CA ASP A 324 -19.74 -18.92 9.12
C ASP A 324 -20.21 -17.78 8.20
N HIS A 325 -20.49 -16.60 8.74
CA HIS A 325 -20.94 -15.46 7.93
C HIS A 325 -19.73 -14.60 7.57
N SER A 326 -18.87 -15.12 6.71
CA SER A 326 -17.55 -14.56 6.44
C SER A 326 -17.27 -14.26 4.97
N ILE A 327 -16.49 -13.21 4.76
CA ILE A 327 -15.91 -12.80 3.47
C ILE A 327 -14.41 -12.89 3.63
N LEU A 328 -13.75 -13.52 2.68
CA LEU A 328 -12.30 -13.54 2.56
C LEU A 328 -11.92 -12.67 1.36
N LEU A 329 -11.12 -11.64 1.61
CA LEU A 329 -10.69 -10.71 0.58
C LEU A 329 -9.22 -10.31 0.78
N GLY A 330 -8.60 -9.76 -0.25
CA GLY A 330 -7.21 -9.32 -0.18
C GLY A 330 -6.41 -9.56 -1.46
N ASP A 331 -5.16 -9.16 -1.40
CA ASP A 331 -4.16 -9.47 -2.42
C ASP A 331 -3.51 -10.81 -2.04
N PHE A 332 -3.83 -11.85 -2.80
CA PHE A 332 -3.34 -13.21 -2.54
C PHE A 332 -2.03 -13.49 -3.26
N ASN A 333 -1.66 -12.68 -4.26
CA ASN A 333 -0.53 -12.92 -5.16
C ASN A 333 -0.49 -14.36 -5.73
N TYR A 334 -1.64 -15.01 -5.87
CA TYR A 334 -1.76 -16.39 -6.35
C TYR A 334 -2.39 -16.42 -7.73
N HIS A 335 -1.77 -17.17 -8.63
CA HIS A 335 -2.31 -17.48 -9.95
C HIS A 335 -2.98 -18.86 -9.95
N HIS A 336 -4.21 -18.91 -10.47
CA HIS A 336 -4.98 -20.13 -10.67
C HIS A 336 -6.02 -19.94 -11.79
N GLN A 337 -6.28 -20.99 -12.55
CA GLN A 337 -7.25 -21.01 -13.67
C GLN A 337 -8.71 -20.71 -13.29
N ASP A 338 -9.08 -20.81 -12.00
CA ASP A 338 -10.46 -20.58 -11.54
C ASP A 338 -10.82 -19.09 -11.46
N TRP A 339 -9.83 -18.23 -11.22
CA TRP A 339 -10.01 -16.78 -11.19
C TRP A 339 -9.28 -16.06 -12.31
N ASN A 340 -8.19 -16.59 -12.85
CA ASN A 340 -7.56 -16.02 -14.03
C ASN A 340 -8.45 -16.13 -15.27
N GLY A 341 -8.25 -15.23 -16.24
CA GLY A 341 -8.86 -15.33 -17.55
C GLY A 341 -8.27 -16.48 -18.38
N ASN A 342 -8.92 -16.81 -19.50
CA ASN A 342 -8.49 -17.89 -20.39
C ASN A 342 -7.08 -17.70 -20.97
N GLU A 343 -6.56 -16.47 -20.93
CA GLU A 343 -5.25 -16.09 -21.46
C GLU A 343 -4.08 -16.45 -20.52
N ARG A 344 -4.35 -16.72 -19.23
CA ARG A 344 -3.34 -17.15 -18.25
C ARG A 344 -3.74 -18.44 -17.57
N THR A 345 -3.20 -19.55 -18.05
CA THR A 345 -3.43 -20.90 -17.51
C THR A 345 -2.45 -21.28 -16.40
N GLU A 346 -1.35 -20.53 -16.25
CA GLU A 346 -0.35 -20.78 -15.23
C GLU A 346 -0.97 -20.76 -13.84
N THR A 347 -0.81 -21.90 -13.16
CA THR A 347 -1.33 -22.14 -11.83
C THR A 347 -0.15 -22.40 -10.92
N SER A 348 0.03 -21.54 -9.92
CA SER A 348 1.07 -21.74 -8.90
C SER A 348 0.70 -22.90 -7.97
N THR A 349 1.68 -23.63 -7.45
CA THR A 349 1.46 -24.71 -6.46
C THR A 349 0.68 -24.21 -5.25
N SER A 350 1.05 -23.03 -4.73
CA SER A 350 0.34 -22.38 -3.62
C SER A 350 -1.07 -21.94 -4.01
N GLY A 351 -1.27 -21.44 -5.24
CA GLY A 351 -2.59 -21.09 -5.77
C GLY A 351 -3.53 -22.29 -5.90
N LYS A 352 -3.01 -23.44 -6.36
CA LYS A 352 -3.77 -24.71 -6.40
C LYS A 352 -4.20 -25.14 -5.01
N LYS A 353 -3.25 -25.19 -4.06
CA LYS A 353 -3.54 -25.55 -2.67
C LYS A 353 -4.57 -24.61 -2.04
N PHE A 354 -4.45 -23.31 -2.32
CA PHE A 354 -5.41 -22.31 -1.85
C PHE A 354 -6.80 -22.52 -2.46
N ALA A 355 -6.89 -22.72 -3.79
CA ALA A 355 -8.16 -22.96 -4.49
C ALA A 355 -8.90 -24.21 -3.96
N GLU A 356 -8.17 -25.33 -3.81
CA GLU A 356 -8.72 -26.56 -3.22
C GLU A 356 -9.18 -26.32 -1.77
N GLY A 357 -8.36 -25.60 -0.99
CA GLY A 357 -8.63 -25.27 0.40
C GLY A 357 -9.89 -24.43 0.60
N VAL A 358 -10.00 -23.28 -0.08
CA VAL A 358 -11.18 -22.41 0.05
C VAL A 358 -12.46 -23.12 -0.40
N LYS A 359 -12.38 -23.93 -1.46
CA LYS A 359 -13.51 -24.76 -1.91
C LYS A 359 -13.93 -25.79 -0.87
N ALA A 360 -12.97 -26.49 -0.26
CA ALA A 360 -13.24 -27.47 0.81
C ALA A 360 -13.87 -26.84 2.06
N HIS A 361 -13.63 -25.54 2.29
CA HIS A 361 -14.17 -24.78 3.42
C HIS A 361 -15.45 -23.99 3.04
N ASN A 362 -16.08 -24.35 1.91
CA ASN A 362 -17.32 -23.77 1.41
C ASN A 362 -17.25 -22.26 1.13
N TYR A 363 -16.09 -21.77 0.67
CA TYR A 363 -15.97 -20.42 0.13
C TYR A 363 -16.23 -20.43 -1.37
N ILE A 364 -17.09 -19.51 -1.80
CA ILE A 364 -17.48 -19.30 -3.19
C ILE A 364 -16.83 -18.02 -3.68
N GLN A 365 -16.09 -18.11 -4.79
CA GLN A 365 -15.45 -16.97 -5.42
C GLN A 365 -16.51 -15.95 -5.87
N LYS A 366 -16.24 -14.67 -5.57
CA LYS A 366 -17.07 -13.52 -5.94
C LYS A 366 -16.39 -12.61 -6.94
N THR A 367 -15.05 -12.52 -6.90
CA THR A 367 -14.31 -11.87 -7.99
C THR A 367 -14.62 -12.59 -9.30
N LYS A 368 -15.08 -11.82 -10.30
CA LYS A 368 -15.37 -12.34 -11.63
C LYS A 368 -14.10 -12.96 -12.23
N LYS A 369 -14.21 -14.18 -12.75
CA LYS A 369 -13.11 -14.85 -13.45
C LYS A 369 -12.63 -13.97 -14.62
N GLY A 370 -11.32 -13.75 -14.69
CA GLY A 370 -10.66 -12.91 -15.68
C GLY A 370 -10.77 -11.41 -15.42
N ALA A 371 -11.32 -10.97 -14.29
CA ALA A 371 -11.29 -9.56 -13.92
C ALA A 371 -9.83 -9.10 -13.75
N ILE A 372 -9.46 -8.01 -14.42
CA ILE A 372 -8.12 -7.44 -14.28
C ILE A 372 -8.07 -6.67 -12.96
N THR A 373 -7.47 -7.29 -11.95
CA THR A 373 -7.30 -6.68 -10.63
C THR A 373 -5.89 -6.17 -10.41
N TYR A 374 -4.93 -6.70 -11.16
CA TYR A 374 -3.55 -6.22 -11.23
C TYR A 374 -3.12 -6.03 -12.69
N SER A 375 -2.35 -4.98 -12.95
CA SER A 375 -1.62 -4.79 -14.20
C SER A 375 -0.41 -3.86 -14.00
N ASN A 376 0.79 -4.28 -14.41
CA ASN A 376 2.00 -3.46 -14.37
C ASN A 376 2.41 -2.90 -15.76
N SER A 377 1.43 -2.74 -16.65
CA SER A 377 1.64 -2.22 -17.99
C SER A 377 0.42 -1.42 -18.45
N LYS A 378 0.66 -0.42 -19.29
CA LYS A 378 -0.39 0.32 -20.02
C LYS A 378 -1.18 -0.58 -20.95
N ASP A 379 -0.53 -1.62 -21.47
CA ASP A 379 -1.18 -2.67 -22.26
C ASP A 379 -1.57 -3.81 -21.33
N THR A 380 -2.80 -3.74 -20.82
CA THR A 380 -3.36 -4.72 -19.89
C THR A 380 -3.51 -6.11 -20.52
N SER A 381 -3.48 -6.24 -21.85
CA SER A 381 -3.52 -7.54 -22.52
C SER A 381 -2.23 -8.35 -22.34
N LYS A 382 -1.11 -7.70 -22.03
CA LYS A 382 0.21 -8.36 -21.95
C LYS A 382 0.62 -8.73 -20.52
N ARG A 383 0.34 -7.86 -19.56
CA ARG A 383 0.78 -8.05 -18.17
C ARG A 383 -0.32 -7.66 -17.18
N SER A 384 -1.37 -8.47 -17.14
CA SER A 384 -2.44 -8.38 -16.16
C SER A 384 -2.75 -9.73 -15.52
N SER A 385 -3.36 -9.68 -14.34
CA SER A 385 -3.81 -10.88 -13.64
C SER A 385 -4.97 -10.59 -12.70
N THR A 386 -5.61 -11.67 -12.25
CA THR A 386 -6.63 -11.65 -11.21
C THR A 386 -5.99 -12.19 -9.93
N ILE A 387 -5.42 -11.32 -9.08
CA ILE A 387 -4.70 -11.73 -7.86
C ILE A 387 -5.28 -11.11 -6.58
N ASP A 388 -5.97 -9.99 -6.71
CA ASP A 388 -6.90 -9.50 -5.70
C ASP A 388 -8.22 -10.25 -5.82
N LEU A 389 -8.56 -11.01 -4.78
CA LEU A 389 -9.68 -11.95 -4.80
C LEU A 389 -10.63 -11.69 -3.65
N THR A 390 -11.91 -11.88 -3.91
CA THR A 390 -12.99 -11.89 -2.92
C THR A 390 -13.70 -13.23 -3.00
N PHE A 391 -13.86 -13.87 -1.85
CA PHE A 391 -14.65 -15.07 -1.65
C PHE A 391 -15.66 -14.82 -0.53
N ALA A 392 -16.83 -15.45 -0.61
CA ALA A 392 -17.83 -15.42 0.44
C ALA A 392 -18.17 -16.85 0.85
N LYS A 393 -18.33 -17.09 2.16
CA LYS A 393 -18.82 -18.39 2.61
C LYS A 393 -20.21 -18.67 2.04
N GLU A 394 -20.49 -19.92 1.73
CA GLU A 394 -21.75 -20.37 1.13
C GLU A 394 -22.99 -19.80 1.83
N SER A 395 -22.99 -19.75 3.17
CA SER A 395 -24.09 -19.22 3.99
C SER A 395 -24.44 -17.75 3.76
N ILE A 396 -23.53 -16.95 3.20
CA ILE A 396 -23.81 -15.54 2.83
C ILE A 396 -23.55 -15.25 1.34
N SER A 397 -23.16 -16.26 0.57
CA SER A 397 -22.81 -16.13 -0.84
C SER A 397 -23.95 -15.55 -1.66
N ASN A 398 -25.19 -15.98 -1.40
CA ASN A 398 -26.39 -15.48 -2.09
C ASN A 398 -26.79 -14.06 -1.66
N SER A 399 -26.23 -13.55 -0.56
CA SER A 399 -26.43 -12.17 -0.12
C SER A 399 -25.43 -11.21 -0.77
N VAL A 400 -24.39 -11.70 -1.44
CA VAL A 400 -23.47 -10.84 -2.19
C VAL A 400 -24.17 -10.38 -3.46
N GLY A 401 -24.44 -9.08 -3.58
CA GLY A 401 -25.14 -8.48 -4.71
C GLY A 401 -24.22 -8.26 -5.91
N CYS A 402 -23.06 -7.65 -5.68
CA CYS A 402 -22.03 -7.40 -6.69
C CYS A 402 -20.62 -7.54 -6.10
N CYS A 403 -19.65 -7.79 -6.97
CA CYS A 403 -18.21 -7.81 -6.66
C CYS A 403 -17.45 -7.40 -7.93
N GLU A 404 -17.16 -6.12 -8.06
CA GLU A 404 -16.67 -5.51 -9.30
C GLU A 404 -15.43 -4.66 -9.06
N VAL A 405 -14.62 -4.50 -10.10
CA VAL A 405 -13.51 -3.55 -10.09
C VAL A 405 -14.10 -2.15 -10.14
N LEU A 406 -13.77 -1.34 -9.13
CA LEU A 406 -14.19 0.04 -9.02
C LEU A 406 -13.13 0.96 -9.65
N GLN A 407 -13.56 1.76 -10.61
CA GLN A 407 -12.74 2.84 -11.15
C GLN A 407 -12.77 4.02 -10.18
N VAL A 408 -11.65 4.27 -9.50
CA VAL A 408 -11.47 5.41 -8.59
C VAL A 408 -10.60 6.45 -9.29
N PRO A 409 -11.14 7.62 -9.70
CA PRO A 409 -10.35 8.68 -10.32
C PRO A 409 -9.16 9.09 -9.44
N GLY A 410 -7.97 9.16 -10.04
CA GLY A 410 -6.72 9.49 -9.33
C GLY A 410 -6.10 8.34 -8.53
N PHE A 411 -6.72 7.15 -8.49
CA PHE A 411 -6.13 5.97 -7.85
C PHE A 411 -5.12 5.31 -8.80
N GLU A 412 -3.93 5.91 -8.92
CA GLU A 412 -2.85 5.44 -9.79
C GLU A 412 -2.11 4.27 -9.11
N SER A 413 -2.49 3.05 -9.51
CA SER A 413 -2.01 1.81 -8.93
C SER A 413 -2.01 0.68 -9.95
N ASP A 414 -1.00 -0.18 -9.84
CA ASP A 414 -0.92 -1.49 -10.48
C ASP A 414 -2.11 -2.38 -10.06
N HIS A 415 -2.55 -2.27 -8.80
CA HIS A 415 -3.78 -2.90 -8.30
C HIS A 415 -5.02 -2.02 -8.48
N ARG A 416 -6.19 -2.64 -8.65
CA ARG A 416 -7.48 -1.96 -8.71
C ARG A 416 -8.25 -2.05 -7.40
N VAL A 417 -9.08 -1.04 -7.12
CA VAL A 417 -10.03 -1.09 -6.01
C VAL A 417 -11.15 -2.07 -6.39
N ILE A 418 -11.56 -2.92 -5.47
CA ILE A 418 -12.70 -3.84 -5.67
C ILE A 418 -13.82 -3.44 -4.73
N GLU A 419 -15.02 -3.24 -5.26
CA GLU A 419 -16.23 -2.99 -4.49
C GLU A 419 -17.06 -4.28 -4.40
N THR A 420 -17.41 -4.68 -3.18
CA THR A 420 -18.30 -5.81 -2.91
C THR A 420 -19.52 -5.31 -2.14
N SER A 421 -20.71 -5.61 -2.63
CA SER A 421 -21.97 -5.33 -1.92
C SER A 421 -22.54 -6.60 -1.29
N VAL A 422 -23.00 -6.49 -0.05
CA VAL A 422 -23.54 -7.60 0.72
C VAL A 422 -24.85 -7.16 1.35
N LYS A 423 -25.96 -7.82 1.00
CA LYS A 423 -27.27 -7.56 1.59
C LYS A 423 -27.30 -8.08 3.03
N ARG A 424 -27.06 -7.18 3.97
CA ARG A 424 -27.08 -7.42 5.41
C ARG A 424 -27.33 -6.14 6.21
N THR A 425 -28.25 -6.23 7.16
CA THR A 425 -28.45 -5.22 8.20
C THR A 425 -27.36 -5.34 9.26
N VAL A 426 -26.61 -4.27 9.53
CA VAL A 426 -25.72 -4.19 10.71
C VAL A 426 -26.13 -3.02 11.57
N LYS A 427 -25.72 -3.05 12.85
CA LYS A 427 -25.94 -1.96 13.78
C LYS A 427 -25.37 -0.65 13.24
N ARG A 428 -26.27 0.32 13.03
CA ARG A 428 -25.93 1.67 12.62
C ARG A 428 -26.37 2.65 13.70
N GLU A 429 -25.51 3.62 13.97
CA GLU A 429 -25.86 4.80 14.74
C GLU A 429 -26.49 5.83 13.80
N ALA A 430 -27.68 6.31 14.15
CA ALA A 430 -28.25 7.49 13.52
C ALA A 430 -27.37 8.68 13.91
N LYS A 431 -26.52 9.14 13.00
CA LYS A 431 -25.75 10.36 13.18
C LYS A 431 -26.37 11.47 12.36
N THR A 432 -26.75 12.55 13.03
CA THR A 432 -27.04 13.83 12.39
C THR A 432 -25.73 14.43 11.91
N MET A 433 -25.42 14.28 10.62
CA MET A 433 -24.34 15.04 10.03
C MET A 433 -24.83 16.46 9.69
N PRO A 434 -24.13 17.51 10.15
CA PRO A 434 -24.42 18.86 9.69
C PRO A 434 -24.13 18.94 8.18
N CYS A 435 -25.08 19.44 7.39
CA CYS A 435 -24.91 19.67 5.96
C CYS A 435 -24.01 20.90 5.71
N TRP A 436 -22.72 20.82 6.06
CA TRP A 436 -21.78 21.94 5.93
C TRP A 436 -21.70 22.47 4.49
N HIS A 437 -21.80 21.60 3.49
CA HIS A 437 -21.85 21.99 2.07
C HIS A 437 -23.10 22.83 1.69
N LYS A 438 -24.19 22.77 2.48
CA LYS A 438 -25.39 23.60 2.31
C LYS A 438 -25.34 24.90 3.13
N ILE A 439 -24.30 25.06 3.95
CA ILE A 439 -24.03 26.27 4.69
C ILE A 439 -23.27 27.22 3.78
N THR A 440 -23.93 28.32 3.42
CA THR A 440 -23.28 29.43 2.73
C THR A 440 -22.54 30.30 3.75
N PRO A 441 -21.53 31.09 3.34
CA PRO A 441 -20.86 32.05 4.24
C PRO A 441 -21.86 32.96 4.98
N SER A 442 -22.92 33.38 4.31
CA SER A 442 -24.00 34.18 4.90
C SER A 442 -24.80 33.45 5.97
N LYS A 443 -25.16 32.17 5.76
CA LYS A 443 -25.82 31.33 6.77
C LYS A 443 -24.89 31.08 7.96
N PHE A 444 -23.61 30.79 7.68
CA PHE A 444 -22.62 30.59 8.72
C PHE A 444 -22.46 31.84 9.59
N GLN A 445 -22.24 33.00 8.98
CA GLN A 445 -22.14 34.28 9.69
C GLN A 445 -23.41 34.63 10.47
N HIS A 446 -24.59 34.41 9.88
CA HIS A 446 -25.87 34.64 10.57
C HIS A 446 -26.01 33.76 11.82
N HIS A 447 -25.58 32.50 11.77
CA HIS A 447 -25.61 31.58 12.91
C HIS A 447 -24.46 31.78 13.91
N LEU A 448 -23.33 32.35 13.47
CA LEU A 448 -22.16 32.59 14.29
C LEU A 448 -22.28 33.91 15.07
N LYS A 449 -22.84 34.96 14.45
CA LYS A 449 -22.95 36.32 15.02
C LYS A 449 -23.60 36.39 16.42
N PRO A 450 -24.66 35.62 16.75
CA PRO A 450 -25.24 35.62 18.09
C PRO A 450 -24.41 34.84 19.13
N ARG A 451 -23.43 34.05 18.69
CA ARG A 451 -22.60 33.16 19.53
C ARG A 451 -21.18 33.68 19.74
N LEU A 452 -20.77 34.68 18.97
CA LEU A 452 -19.51 35.36 19.21
C LEU A 452 -19.68 36.28 20.41
N PRO A 453 -18.68 36.34 21.32
CA PRO A 453 -18.67 37.35 22.36
C PRO A 453 -18.67 38.75 21.72
N PRO A 454 -19.25 39.76 22.39
CA PRO A 454 -19.06 41.16 22.00
C PRO A 454 -17.56 41.44 21.81
N LEU A 455 -17.19 42.16 20.74
CA LEU A 455 -15.78 42.55 20.48
C LEU A 455 -15.15 43.30 21.66
N ASP A 456 -15.97 43.89 22.53
CA ASP A 456 -15.55 44.66 23.71
C ASP A 456 -15.53 43.82 24.99
N SER A 457 -15.64 42.49 24.90
CA SER A 457 -15.44 41.62 26.06
C SER A 457 -13.96 41.73 26.46
N PRO A 458 -13.63 42.18 27.68
CA PRO A 458 -12.25 42.18 28.13
C PRO A 458 -11.71 40.75 27.99
N LEU A 459 -10.56 40.62 27.35
CA LEU A 459 -9.75 39.41 27.51
C LEU A 459 -9.44 39.36 29.01
N ASP A 460 -9.99 38.37 29.72
CA ASP A 460 -9.55 38.05 31.07
C ASP A 460 -8.05 37.73 31.00
N ASN A 461 -7.24 38.78 31.18
CA ASN A 461 -5.82 38.68 31.47
C ASN A 461 -5.70 38.41 32.98
N GLU A 462 -6.24 37.30 33.45
CA GLU A 462 -6.06 36.82 34.82
C GLU A 462 -5.65 35.34 34.74
N ASP A 463 -4.41 35.15 34.31
CA ASP A 463 -3.51 34.12 34.83
C ASP A 463 -2.14 34.80 35.00
N GLN A 464 -2.02 35.55 36.11
CA GLN A 464 -0.78 35.94 36.77
C GLN A 464 -0.64 35.15 38.07
#